data_AF-A0A327JXT2-F1
#
_entry.id   AF-A0A327JXT2-F1
#
_cell.length_a   1.000
_cell.length_b   1.000
_cell.length_c   1.000
_cell.angle_alpha   90.00
_cell.angle_beta   90.00
_cell.angle_gamma   90.00
#
_symmetry.space_group_name_H-M   'P 1'
#
loop_
_entity.id
_entity.type
_entity.pdbx_description
1 polymer ?
#
loop_
_entity_poly.entity_id
_entity_poly.type
_entity_poly.pdbx_seq_one_letter_code
_entity_poly.pdbx_strand_id
1 'polypeptide(L)'
;MDKRSAQIVTICECIDHCFAFAMWCEDFAPYLDPEEMIWGLDRAADLLSDASRLQSFLALRKLDDFFGGVKPKPGDLTAADFGIETPSLLGEAGKTFLSEDERGRINKGVAHLTEHLSLADDSEVELFEILKRSMPVFTRLVAGLRKLDTSEDAATWLDRTNDLIERGMKIKTPAEKLAEQAQARSG
;
A
#
# COMPACT_ATOMS: atom_id res chain seq x y z
N MET A 1 -11.31 6.12 -22.66
CA MET A 1 -11.48 6.11 -21.20
C MET A 1 -12.48 7.16 -20.80
N ASP A 2 -13.66 6.71 -20.39
CA ASP A 2 -14.66 7.58 -19.79
C ASP A 2 -14.20 8.12 -18.42
N LYS A 3 -14.91 9.13 -17.91
CA LYS A 3 -14.57 9.77 -16.63
C LYS A 3 -14.62 8.80 -15.46
N ARG A 4 -15.57 7.86 -15.44
CA ARG A 4 -15.75 6.92 -14.32
C ARG A 4 -14.59 5.92 -14.30
N SER A 5 -14.24 5.34 -15.44
CA SER A 5 -13.11 4.43 -15.57
C SER A 5 -11.80 5.11 -15.21
N ALA A 6 -11.59 6.38 -15.60
CA ALA A 6 -10.42 7.16 -15.19
C ALA A 6 -10.31 7.32 -13.65
N GLN A 7 -11.44 7.54 -12.98
CA GLN A 7 -11.49 7.62 -11.52
C GLN A 7 -11.25 6.25 -10.86
N ILE A 8 -11.71 5.16 -11.47
CA ILE A 8 -11.42 3.79 -11.03
C ILE A 8 -9.91 3.52 -11.12
N VAL A 9 -9.29 3.87 -12.25
CA VAL A 9 -7.83 3.74 -12.43
C VAL A 9 -7.07 4.49 -11.34
N THR A 10 -7.49 5.70 -10.98
CA THR A 10 -6.86 6.47 -9.90
C THR A 10 -6.90 5.72 -8.56
N ILE A 11 -8.00 5.01 -8.27
CA ILE A 11 -8.12 4.22 -7.04
C ILE A 11 -7.25 2.96 -7.13
N CYS A 12 -7.25 2.26 -8.27
CA CYS A 12 -6.35 1.12 -8.52
C CYS A 12 -4.89 1.51 -8.30
N GLU A 13 -4.46 2.64 -8.87
CA GLU A 13 -3.10 3.17 -8.67
C GLU A 13 -2.83 3.43 -7.18
N CYS A 14 -3.77 4.00 -6.43
CA CYS A 14 -3.60 4.17 -4.98
C CYS A 14 -3.44 2.83 -4.26
N ILE A 15 -4.22 1.80 -4.62
CA ILE A 15 -4.07 0.46 -4.04
C ILE A 15 -2.68 -0.10 -4.39
N ASP A 16 -2.28 -0.03 -5.65
CA ASP A 16 -0.99 -0.55 -6.11
C ASP A 16 0.20 0.09 -5.39
N HIS A 17 0.16 1.40 -5.17
CA HIS A 17 1.22 2.12 -4.45
C HIS A 17 1.30 1.73 -2.97
N CYS A 18 0.24 1.18 -2.36
CA CYS A 18 0.32 0.61 -1.01
C CYS A 18 1.29 -0.57 -0.94
N PHE A 19 1.53 -1.27 -2.06
CA PHE A 19 2.47 -2.39 -2.14
C PHE A 19 3.89 -1.97 -2.51
N ALA A 20 4.14 -0.71 -2.86
CA ALA A 20 5.42 -0.27 -3.43
C ALA A 20 6.62 -0.73 -2.59
N PHE A 21 6.59 -0.50 -1.27
CA PHE A 21 7.66 -0.95 -0.38
C PHE A 21 7.72 -2.47 -0.21
N ALA A 22 6.57 -3.14 -0.11
CA ALA A 22 6.55 -4.60 0.00
C ALA A 22 7.14 -5.27 -1.24
N MET A 23 6.84 -4.77 -2.45
CA MET A 23 7.43 -5.24 -3.70
C MET A 23 8.91 -4.93 -3.78
N TRP A 24 9.36 -3.76 -3.32
CA TRP A 24 10.78 -3.48 -3.18
C TRP A 24 11.50 -4.53 -2.32
N CYS A 25 10.93 -4.87 -1.17
CA CYS A 25 11.48 -5.86 -0.25
C CYS A 25 11.46 -7.30 -0.79
N GLU A 26 10.46 -7.70 -1.59
CA GLU A 26 10.38 -9.05 -2.14
C GLU A 26 11.19 -9.22 -3.43
N ASP A 27 11.17 -8.22 -4.31
CA ASP A 27 11.61 -8.39 -5.70
C ASP A 27 12.99 -7.80 -5.98
N PHE A 28 13.42 -6.86 -5.16
CA PHE A 28 14.64 -6.11 -5.40
C PHE A 28 15.65 -6.31 -4.28
N ALA A 29 15.24 -6.02 -3.04
CA ALA A 29 16.13 -6.09 -1.88
C ALA A 29 16.90 -7.42 -1.72
N PRO A 30 16.31 -8.62 -1.95
CA PRO A 30 17.02 -9.88 -1.78
C PRO A 30 18.14 -10.12 -2.79
N TYR A 31 18.13 -9.40 -3.91
CA TYR A 31 19.14 -9.51 -4.97
C TYR A 31 20.23 -8.44 -4.86
N LEU A 32 20.17 -7.60 -3.83
CA LEU A 32 21.19 -6.60 -3.52
C LEU A 32 22.13 -7.22 -2.49
N ASP A 33 23.18 -7.88 -2.96
CA ASP A 33 24.25 -8.38 -2.07
C ASP A 33 25.12 -7.19 -1.61
N PRO A 34 25.13 -6.86 -0.30
CA PRO A 34 25.97 -5.77 0.22
C PRO A 34 27.46 -5.96 -0.05
N GLU A 35 27.93 -7.20 -0.24
CA GLU A 35 29.33 -7.53 -0.51
C GLU A 35 29.69 -7.44 -2.01
N GLU A 36 28.71 -7.60 -2.91
CA GLU A 36 28.91 -7.51 -4.37
C GLU A 36 28.47 -6.17 -4.97
N MET A 37 27.78 -5.31 -4.20
CA MET A 37 27.40 -3.98 -4.64
C MET A 37 28.62 -3.09 -4.87
N ILE A 38 28.81 -2.67 -6.12
CA ILE A 38 29.76 -1.61 -6.49
C ILE A 38 29.42 -0.34 -5.70
N TRP A 39 30.45 0.33 -5.16
CA TRP A 39 30.33 1.63 -4.47
C TRP A 39 29.37 2.58 -5.20
N GLY A 40 28.27 2.96 -4.54
CA GLY A 40 27.22 3.83 -5.07
C GLY A 40 25.87 3.14 -5.33
N LEU A 41 25.85 1.81 -5.52
CA LEU A 41 24.60 1.04 -5.61
C LEU A 41 23.93 0.87 -4.24
N ASP A 42 24.72 0.84 -3.17
CA ASP A 42 24.29 0.88 -1.77
C ASP A 42 23.40 2.11 -1.49
N ARG A 43 23.89 3.29 -1.89
CA ARG A 43 23.14 4.53 -1.73
C ARG A 43 21.89 4.57 -2.60
N ALA A 44 21.95 4.02 -3.82
CA ALA A 44 20.78 3.95 -4.70
C ALA A 44 19.70 3.03 -4.10
N ALA A 45 20.10 1.91 -3.48
CA ALA A 45 19.19 0.99 -2.81
C ALA A 45 18.45 1.65 -1.65
N ASP A 46 19.16 2.40 -0.80
CA ASP A 46 18.54 3.12 0.33
C ASP A 46 17.56 4.19 -0.16
N LEU A 47 17.92 4.95 -1.20
CA LEU A 47 17.05 5.97 -1.78
C LEU A 47 15.77 5.37 -2.37
N LEU A 48 15.87 4.21 -3.03
CA LEU A 48 14.70 3.51 -3.60
C LEU A 48 13.83 2.89 -2.49
N SER A 49 14.45 2.38 -1.43
CA SER A 49 13.75 1.91 -0.23
C SER A 49 12.93 3.04 0.40
N ASP A 50 13.52 4.20 0.64
CA ASP A 50 12.82 5.34 1.25
C ASP A 50 11.75 5.93 0.32
N ALA A 51 12.02 6.02 -0.97
CA ALA A 51 11.03 6.46 -1.95
C ALA A 51 9.82 5.51 -2.01
N SER A 52 10.05 4.20 -2.03
CA SER A 52 8.96 3.21 -2.06
C SER A 52 8.15 3.20 -0.77
N ARG A 53 8.78 3.39 0.41
CA ARG A 53 8.07 3.62 1.69
C ARG A 53 7.19 4.86 1.65
N LEU A 54 7.74 5.98 1.18
CA LEU A 54 6.98 7.23 1.09
C LEU A 54 5.73 7.04 0.20
N GLN A 55 5.89 6.36 -0.95
CA GLN A 55 4.74 6.07 -1.83
C GLN A 55 3.68 5.23 -1.11
N SER A 56 4.09 4.18 -0.39
CA SER A 56 3.15 3.37 0.38
C SER A 56 2.44 4.17 1.48
N PHE A 57 3.12 5.06 2.20
CA PHE A 57 2.49 5.93 3.19
C PHE A 57 1.48 6.90 2.59
N LEU A 58 1.85 7.57 1.50
CA LEU A 58 0.98 8.51 0.82
C LEU A 58 -0.27 7.82 0.26
N ALA A 59 -0.10 6.61 -0.28
CA ALA A 59 -1.19 5.79 -0.78
C ALA A 59 -2.14 5.35 0.33
N LEU A 60 -1.62 4.86 1.46
CA LEU A 60 -2.42 4.48 2.63
C LEU A 60 -3.20 5.68 3.18
N ARG A 61 -2.58 6.87 3.27
CA ARG A 61 -3.26 8.09 3.70
C ARG A 61 -4.38 8.48 2.74
N LYS A 62 -4.13 8.43 1.42
CA LYS A 62 -5.14 8.72 0.40
C LYS A 62 -6.32 7.77 0.47
N LEU A 63 -6.08 6.48 0.71
CA LEU A 63 -7.16 5.52 0.88
C LEU A 63 -7.91 5.74 2.20
N ASP A 64 -7.23 6.10 3.28
CA ASP A 64 -7.89 6.46 4.54
C ASP A 64 -8.81 7.69 4.36
N ASP A 65 -8.35 8.73 3.66
CA ASP A 65 -9.17 9.89 3.29
C ASP A 65 -10.37 9.49 2.40
N PHE A 66 -10.13 8.63 1.40
CA PHE A 66 -11.16 8.12 0.49
C PHE A 66 -12.29 7.39 1.24
N PHE A 67 -11.93 6.50 2.17
CA PHE A 67 -12.88 5.77 3.01
C PHE A 67 -13.55 6.66 4.05
N GLY A 68 -12.80 7.61 4.62
CA GLY A 68 -13.27 8.58 5.61
C GLY A 68 -14.15 9.69 5.05
N GLY A 69 -14.29 9.79 3.72
CA GLY A 69 -15.07 10.84 3.06
C GLY A 69 -14.40 12.22 3.14
N VAL A 70 -13.08 12.26 3.31
CA VAL A 70 -12.29 13.50 3.41
C VAL A 70 -11.80 13.89 2.02
N LYS A 71 -11.93 15.19 1.67
CA LYS A 71 -11.42 15.75 0.41
C LYS A 71 -10.43 16.88 0.69
N PRO A 72 -9.16 16.57 1.00
CA PRO A 72 -8.17 17.60 1.30
C PRO A 72 -7.94 18.59 0.15
N LYS A 73 -8.06 18.13 -1.10
CA LYS A 73 -7.88 18.94 -2.31
C LYS A 73 -9.07 18.84 -3.27
N PRO A 74 -9.30 19.88 -4.09
CA PRO A 74 -10.25 19.79 -5.18
C PRO A 74 -9.92 18.64 -6.12
N GLY A 75 -10.91 17.80 -6.43
CA GLY A 75 -10.75 16.63 -7.29
C GLY A 75 -10.43 15.33 -6.55
N ASP A 76 -10.19 15.36 -5.24
CA ASP A 76 -10.04 14.13 -4.45
C ASP A 76 -11.35 13.32 -4.47
N LEU A 77 -11.19 12.00 -4.60
CA LEU A 77 -12.27 11.03 -4.68
C LEU A 77 -12.60 10.48 -3.30
N THR A 78 -13.85 10.12 -3.09
CA THR A 78 -14.34 9.46 -1.87
C THR A 78 -15.21 8.27 -2.23
N ALA A 79 -15.36 7.30 -1.33
CA ALA A 79 -16.24 6.14 -1.55
C ALA A 79 -17.68 6.54 -1.91
N ALA A 80 -18.18 7.65 -1.34
CA ALA A 80 -19.49 8.21 -1.63
C ALA A 80 -19.64 8.68 -3.10
N ASP A 81 -18.56 9.15 -3.76
CA ASP A 81 -18.61 9.55 -5.18
C ASP A 81 -18.92 8.38 -6.13
N PHE A 82 -18.76 7.15 -5.63
CA PHE A 82 -19.04 5.89 -6.32
C PHE A 82 -20.32 5.20 -5.81
N GLY A 83 -21.02 5.80 -4.84
CA GLY A 83 -22.15 5.16 -4.18
C GLY A 83 -21.75 3.93 -3.36
N ILE A 84 -20.48 3.84 -2.93
CA ILE A 84 -19.98 2.71 -2.14
C ILE A 84 -20.13 3.03 -0.66
N GLU A 85 -20.78 2.12 0.08
CA GLU A 85 -20.92 2.23 1.53
C GLU A 85 -19.64 1.74 2.23
N THR A 86 -18.85 2.66 2.78
CA THR A 86 -17.58 2.35 3.48
C THR A 86 -17.70 1.24 4.52
N PRO A 87 -18.72 1.17 5.40
CA PRO A 87 -18.82 0.10 6.40
C PRO A 87 -18.85 -1.30 5.78
N SER A 88 -19.47 -1.46 4.59
CA SER A 88 -19.51 -2.73 3.88
C SER A 88 -18.15 -3.16 3.34
N LEU A 89 -17.29 -2.20 2.99
CA LEU A 89 -15.92 -2.45 2.53
C LEU A 89 -14.96 -2.73 3.67
N LEU A 90 -15.08 -2.02 4.79
CA LEU A 90 -14.21 -2.23 5.95
C LEU A 90 -14.54 -3.56 6.65
N GLY A 91 -15.82 -3.94 6.72
CA GLY A 91 -16.26 -5.19 7.33
C GLY A 91 -15.74 -5.32 8.76
N GLU A 92 -15.04 -6.42 9.05
CA GLU A 92 -14.43 -6.68 10.36
C GLU A 92 -13.10 -5.93 10.60
N ALA A 93 -12.53 -5.28 9.57
CA ALA A 93 -11.24 -4.58 9.69
C ALA A 93 -11.29 -3.37 10.63
N GLY A 94 -12.50 -2.89 10.97
CA GLY A 94 -12.75 -1.84 11.94
C GLY A 94 -13.78 -0.81 11.47
N LYS A 95 -13.94 0.26 12.27
CA LYS A 95 -14.78 1.42 11.90
C LYS A 95 -14.08 2.38 10.94
N THR A 96 -12.76 2.32 10.87
CA THR A 96 -11.89 3.15 10.03
C THR A 96 -10.90 2.27 9.29
N PHE A 97 -10.37 2.75 8.17
CA PHE A 97 -9.36 2.02 7.40
C PHE A 97 -8.04 1.94 8.17
N LEU A 98 -7.52 3.10 8.60
CA LEU A 98 -6.43 3.20 9.57
C LEU A 98 -6.98 3.51 10.97
N SER A 99 -6.40 2.89 11.98
CA SER A 99 -6.53 3.32 13.37
C SER A 99 -5.87 4.68 13.58
N GLU A 100 -6.20 5.33 14.70
CA GLU A 100 -5.63 6.64 15.04
C GLU A 100 -4.10 6.57 15.22
N ASP A 101 -3.59 5.50 15.84
CA ASP A 101 -2.16 5.27 16.01
C ASP A 101 -1.45 5.06 14.66
N GLU A 102 -1.99 4.18 13.79
CA GLU A 102 -1.44 3.95 12.45
C GLU A 102 -1.42 5.24 11.63
N ARG A 103 -2.51 6.03 11.67
CA ARG A 103 -2.57 7.34 11.01
C ARG A 103 -1.50 8.30 11.55
N GLY A 104 -1.31 8.33 12.87
CA GLY A 104 -0.28 9.14 13.52
C GLY A 104 1.13 8.76 13.05
N ARG A 105 1.46 7.46 13.06
CA ARG A 105 2.76 6.95 12.62
C ARG A 105 3.01 7.18 11.13
N ILE A 106 2.00 6.95 10.27
CA ILE A 106 2.10 7.22 8.83
C ILE A 106 2.35 8.71 8.58
N ASN A 107 1.62 9.61 9.23
CA ASN A 107 1.82 11.05 9.07
C ASN A 107 3.21 11.48 9.53
N LYS A 108 3.72 10.93 10.63
CA LYS A 108 5.09 11.15 11.07
C LYS A 108 6.09 10.63 10.03
N GLY A 109 5.94 9.40 9.55
CA GLY A 109 6.80 8.82 8.51
C GLY A 109 6.83 9.66 7.23
N VAL A 110 5.69 10.18 6.78
CA VAL A 110 5.61 11.11 5.64
C VAL A 110 6.36 12.40 5.94
N ALA A 111 6.17 13.02 7.11
CA ALA A 111 6.87 14.24 7.49
C ALA A 111 8.39 14.03 7.49
N HIS A 112 8.87 12.96 8.12
CA HIS A 112 10.31 12.62 8.14
C HIS A 112 10.88 12.41 6.72
N LEU A 113 10.21 11.62 5.87
CA LEU A 113 10.66 11.34 4.51
C LEU A 113 10.58 12.55 3.57
N THR A 114 9.76 13.55 3.86
CA THR A 114 9.61 14.75 3.02
C THR A 114 10.44 15.94 3.52
N GLU A 115 10.64 16.06 4.83
CA GLU A 115 11.37 17.18 5.46
C GLU A 115 12.84 16.84 5.76
N HIS A 116 13.11 15.61 6.16
CA HIS A 116 14.45 15.15 6.56
C HIS A 116 15.07 14.16 5.56
N LEU A 117 14.31 13.74 4.54
CA LEU A 117 14.74 12.80 3.49
C LEU A 117 15.30 11.47 4.03
N SER A 118 14.87 11.08 5.23
CA SER A 118 15.24 9.83 5.90
C SER A 118 14.21 9.51 6.99
N LEU A 119 14.03 8.23 7.30
CA LEU A 119 13.25 7.81 8.47
C LEU A 119 14.10 7.85 9.73
N ALA A 120 13.51 8.30 10.84
CA ALA A 120 14.09 8.08 12.17
C ALA A 120 13.71 6.69 12.69
N ASP A 121 14.55 6.08 13.54
CA ASP A 121 14.33 4.75 14.13
C ASP A 121 12.98 4.61 14.87
N ASP A 122 12.38 5.72 15.29
CA ASP A 122 11.08 5.77 15.97
C ASP A 122 9.88 5.98 15.01
N SER A 123 10.11 5.83 13.70
CA SER A 123 9.11 5.91 12.64
C SER A 123 8.74 4.54 12.08
N GLU A 124 8.92 3.48 12.88
CA GLU A 124 8.50 2.12 12.55
C GLU A 124 6.98 2.05 12.34
N VAL A 125 6.59 2.24 11.08
CA VAL A 125 5.28 1.90 10.59
C VAL A 125 5.34 0.43 10.18
N GLU A 126 4.48 -0.39 10.80
CA GLU A 126 4.32 -1.81 10.48
C GLU A 126 3.60 -1.96 9.13
N LEU A 127 4.22 -1.49 8.03
CA LEU A 127 3.64 -1.45 6.69
C LEU A 127 3.12 -2.82 6.26
N PHE A 128 3.86 -3.89 6.55
CA PHE A 128 3.44 -5.25 6.21
C PHE A 128 2.19 -5.68 6.96
N GLU A 129 2.06 -5.32 8.25
CA GLU A 129 0.87 -5.64 9.05
C GLU A 129 -0.35 -4.85 8.58
N ILE A 130 -0.17 -3.54 8.34
CA ILE A 130 -1.23 -2.68 7.77
C ILE A 130 -1.68 -3.24 6.43
N LEU A 131 -0.73 -3.58 5.56
CA LEU A 131 -0.99 -4.11 4.23
C LEU A 131 -1.76 -5.44 4.33
N LYS A 132 -1.28 -6.39 5.13
CA LYS A 132 -1.92 -7.70 5.34
C LYS A 132 -3.35 -7.56 5.88
N ARG A 133 -3.57 -6.69 6.86
CA ARG A 133 -4.91 -6.35 7.39
C ARG A 133 -5.81 -5.70 6.33
N SER A 134 -5.23 -4.95 5.41
CA SER A 134 -5.96 -4.24 4.35
C SER A 134 -6.36 -5.12 3.16
N MET A 135 -5.75 -6.31 2.98
CA MET A 135 -6.03 -7.19 1.82
C MET A 135 -7.53 -7.45 1.60
N PRO A 136 -8.34 -7.83 2.61
CA PRO A 136 -9.76 -8.10 2.40
C PRO A 136 -10.54 -6.84 2.00
N VAL A 137 -10.11 -5.67 2.48
CA VAL A 137 -10.70 -4.37 2.11
C VAL A 137 -10.43 -4.08 0.64
N PHE A 138 -9.19 -4.28 0.18
CA PHE A 138 -8.79 -4.08 -1.22
C PHE A 138 -9.52 -5.03 -2.16
N THR A 139 -9.62 -6.33 -1.83
CA THR A 139 -10.38 -7.30 -2.62
C THR A 139 -11.84 -6.87 -2.79
N ARG A 140 -12.50 -6.45 -1.70
CA ARG A 140 -13.89 -5.96 -1.77
C ARG A 140 -14.02 -4.68 -2.57
N LEU A 141 -13.08 -3.75 -2.41
CA LEU A 141 -13.08 -2.48 -3.15
C LEU A 141 -12.93 -2.73 -4.65
N VAL A 142 -11.95 -3.54 -5.08
CA VAL A 142 -11.75 -3.91 -6.49
C VAL A 142 -12.99 -4.58 -7.07
N ALA A 143 -13.60 -5.53 -6.35
CA ALA A 143 -14.85 -6.17 -6.78
C ALA A 143 -16.02 -5.17 -6.89
N GLY A 144 -16.07 -4.17 -6.01
CA GLY A 144 -17.03 -3.07 -6.09
C GLY A 144 -16.81 -2.18 -7.31
N LEU A 145 -15.57 -1.75 -7.55
CA LEU A 145 -15.19 -0.92 -8.68
C LEU A 145 -15.43 -1.62 -10.03
N ARG A 146 -15.16 -2.92 -10.12
CA ARG A 146 -15.44 -3.74 -11.32
C ARG A 146 -16.91 -3.67 -11.75
N LYS A 147 -17.85 -3.62 -10.80
CA LYS A 147 -19.29 -3.48 -11.09
C LYS A 147 -19.65 -2.09 -11.62
N LEU A 148 -18.82 -1.08 -11.33
CA LEU A 148 -19.00 0.30 -11.73
C LEU A 148 -18.32 0.63 -13.07
N ASP A 149 -17.39 -0.20 -13.52
CA ASP A 149 -16.68 -0.07 -14.80
C ASP A 149 -17.49 -0.63 -15.98
N THR A 150 -18.63 -0.01 -16.28
CA THR A 150 -19.56 -0.52 -17.31
C THR A 150 -19.02 -0.45 -18.75
N SER A 151 -18.01 0.38 -19.01
CA SER A 151 -17.37 0.50 -20.32
C SER A 151 -16.17 -0.45 -20.49
N GLU A 152 -15.76 -1.11 -19.41
CA GLU A 152 -14.57 -1.98 -19.34
C GLU A 152 -13.24 -1.26 -19.65
N ASP A 153 -13.22 0.07 -19.73
CA ASP A 153 -12.01 0.85 -20.01
C ASP A 153 -10.97 0.75 -18.88
N ALA A 154 -11.38 0.40 -17.65
CA ALA A 154 -10.48 0.20 -16.51
C ALA A 154 -10.17 -1.29 -16.22
N ALA A 155 -10.66 -2.23 -17.04
CA ALA A 155 -10.54 -3.66 -16.83
C ALA A 155 -9.11 -4.11 -16.53
N THR A 156 -8.15 -3.72 -17.38
CA THR A 156 -6.74 -4.09 -17.22
C THR A 156 -6.13 -3.58 -15.92
N TRP A 157 -6.55 -2.41 -15.44
CA TRP A 157 -6.06 -1.87 -14.17
C TRP A 157 -6.63 -2.65 -12.98
N LEU A 158 -7.92 -2.96 -13.02
CA LEU A 158 -8.58 -3.78 -12.00
C LEU A 158 -7.96 -5.18 -11.91
N ASP A 159 -7.67 -5.80 -13.05
CA ASP A 159 -7.06 -7.14 -13.11
C ASP A 159 -5.63 -7.12 -12.54
N ARG A 160 -4.80 -6.13 -12.94
CA ARG A 160 -3.43 -5.97 -12.41
C ARG A 160 -3.41 -5.69 -10.90
N THR A 161 -4.31 -4.85 -10.41
CA THR A 161 -4.45 -4.58 -8.97
C THR A 161 -4.89 -5.85 -8.23
N ASN A 162 -5.81 -6.65 -8.80
CA ASN A 162 -6.21 -7.92 -8.20
C ASN A 162 -5.04 -8.92 -8.14
N ASP A 163 -4.26 -9.06 -9.21
CA ASP A 163 -3.07 -9.91 -9.23
C ASP A 163 -2.06 -9.48 -8.15
N LEU A 164 -1.89 -8.16 -7.96
CA LEU A 164 -1.01 -7.60 -6.95
C LEU A 164 -1.51 -7.88 -5.53
N ILE A 165 -2.82 -7.81 -5.28
CA ILE A 165 -3.44 -8.19 -4.01
C ILE A 165 -3.20 -9.68 -3.73
N GLU A 166 -3.45 -10.55 -4.71
CA GLU A 166 -3.24 -12.00 -4.56
C GLU A 166 -1.77 -12.36 -4.31
N ARG A 167 -0.86 -11.63 -4.95
CA ARG A 167 0.58 -11.73 -4.69
C ARG A 167 0.92 -11.25 -3.28
N GLY A 168 0.36 -10.11 -2.89
CA GLY A 168 0.48 -9.49 -1.57
C GLY A 168 0.13 -10.42 -0.41
N MET A 169 -0.95 -11.20 -0.56
CA MET A 169 -1.37 -12.19 0.44
C MET A 169 -0.33 -13.29 0.69
N LYS A 170 0.62 -13.49 -0.22
CA LYS A 170 1.70 -14.50 -0.12
C LYS A 170 2.99 -13.92 0.46
N ILE A 171 3.06 -12.59 0.63
CA ILE A 171 4.23 -11.92 1.20
C ILE A 171 4.30 -12.22 2.69
N LYS A 172 5.45 -12.68 3.14
CA LYS A 172 5.73 -12.92 4.55
C LYS A 172 6.19 -11.62 5.18
N THR A 173 5.62 -11.32 6.35
CA THR A 173 6.10 -10.26 7.23
C THR A 173 7.55 -10.53 7.64
N PRO A 174 8.33 -9.51 8.02
CA PRO A 174 9.67 -9.71 8.57
C PRO A 174 9.69 -10.71 9.74
N ALA A 175 8.68 -10.67 10.62
CA ALA A 175 8.54 -11.60 11.72
C ALA A 175 8.33 -13.06 11.26
N GLU A 176 7.49 -13.29 10.25
CA GLU A 176 7.28 -14.61 9.66
C GLU A 176 8.57 -15.16 9.02
N LYS A 177 9.31 -14.32 8.28
CA LYS A 177 10.60 -14.70 7.68
C LYS A 177 11.61 -15.10 8.76
N LEU A 178 11.69 -14.34 9.85
CA LEU A 178 12.58 -14.65 10.98
C LEU A 178 12.19 -15.97 11.67
N ALA A 179 10.89 -16.19 11.87
CA ALA A 179 10.39 -17.42 12.48
C ALA A 179 10.73 -18.67 11.64
N GLU A 180 10.59 -18.59 10.31
CA GLU A 180 10.95 -19.68 9.41
C GLU A 180 12.45 -19.97 9.41
N GLN A 181 13.29 -18.93 9.41
CA GLN A 181 14.74 -19.10 9.50
C GLN A 181 15.16 -19.74 10.83
N ALA A 182 14.50 -19.39 11.93
CA ALA A 182 14.75 -20.02 13.22
C ALA A 182 14.36 -21.51 13.22
N GLN A 183 13.21 -21.86 12.64
CA GLN A 183 12.78 -23.25 12.49
C GLN A 183 13.73 -24.07 11.60
N ALA A 184 14.18 -23.50 10.47
CA ALA A 184 15.12 -24.16 9.56
C ALA A 184 16.52 -24.40 10.16
N ARG A 185 16.92 -23.63 11.18
CA ARG A 185 18.18 -23.84 11.93
C ARG A 185 18.06 -24.83 13.09
N SER A 186 16.83 -25.22 13.43
CA SER A 186 16.52 -26.09 14.59
C SER A 186 16.24 -27.55 14.22
N GLY A 187 16.16 -27.86 12.92
CA GLY A 187 15.92 -29.21 12.37
C GLY A 187 17.11 -29.69 11.56
#